data_AF-A0A7V9MPJ9-F1
#
_entry.id   AF-A0A7V9MPJ9-F1
#
_cell.length_a   1.000
_cell.length_b   1.000
_cell.length_c   1.000
_cell.angle_alpha   90.00
_cell.angle_beta   90.00
_cell.angle_gamma   90.00
#
_symmetry.space_group_name_H-M   'P 1'
#
loop_
_entity.id
_entity.type
_entity.pdbx_description
1 polymer ?
#
loop_
_entity_poly.entity_id
_entity_poly.type
_entity_poly.pdbx_seq_one_letter_code
_entity_poly.pdbx_strand_id
1 'polypeptide(L)'
;MALLAEQVVEEWLTRKGYFTIRGLKMGIDEIDLLAIKNKGNGEWEKIHVEVQVSIRPVNYISGLTKERQEEFSIKGSGNATKRTNEQLELAVQDWIQKKFLSEKKKQIRHRLTGSEDWKFLFVYGNVKNPQELTFIKSHNVETINIQEILKSFGSNKFDYTTGSATDLIELMELSVNSNDLKVISKSPTPV
;
A
#
# COMPACT_ATOMS: atom_id res chain seq x y z
N MET A 1 1.35 -12.46 4.04
CA MET A 1 1.70 -11.07 4.44
C MET A 1 0.61 -10.03 4.21
N ALA A 2 -0.14 -10.04 3.09
CA ALA A 2 -1.18 -9.01 2.84
C ALA A 2 -2.20 -8.89 4.00
N LEU A 3 -2.75 -10.02 4.46
CA LEU A 3 -3.70 -10.06 5.59
C LEU A 3 -3.19 -9.41 6.88
N LEU A 4 -1.92 -9.62 7.24
CA LEU A 4 -1.36 -8.99 8.43
C LEU A 4 -1.12 -7.50 8.21
N ALA A 5 -0.57 -7.13 7.05
CA ALA A 5 -0.37 -5.72 6.71
C ALA A 5 -1.70 -4.94 6.74
N GLU A 6 -2.78 -5.53 6.23
CA GLU A 6 -4.12 -4.96 6.33
C GLU A 6 -4.56 -4.78 7.79
N GLN A 7 -4.32 -5.75 8.68
CA GLN A 7 -4.62 -5.63 10.11
C GLN A 7 -3.83 -4.51 10.78
N VAL A 8 -2.55 -4.36 10.43
CA VAL A 8 -1.70 -3.27 10.93
C VAL A 8 -2.23 -1.92 10.46
N VAL A 9 -2.65 -1.81 9.21
CA VAL A 9 -3.25 -0.59 8.64
C VAL A 9 -4.62 -0.29 9.27
N GLU A 10 -5.43 -1.32 9.50
CA GLU A 10 -6.71 -1.24 10.18
C GLU A 10 -6.53 -0.62 11.57
N GLU A 11 -5.67 -1.21 12.40
CA GLU A 11 -5.39 -0.72 13.75
C GLU A 11 -4.85 0.72 13.74
N TRP A 12 -4.00 1.06 12.77
CA TRP A 12 -3.49 2.43 12.60
C TRP A 12 -4.61 3.45 12.34
N LEU A 13 -5.56 3.10 11.48
CA LEU A 13 -6.72 3.93 11.18
C LEU A 13 -7.68 3.99 12.38
N THR A 14 -7.91 2.87 13.06
CA THR A 14 -8.73 2.82 14.28
C THR A 14 -8.18 3.75 15.36
N ARG A 15 -6.86 3.77 15.60
CA ARG A 15 -6.22 4.72 16.54
C ARG A 15 -6.37 6.18 16.15
N LYS A 16 -6.56 6.45 14.85
CA LYS A 16 -6.87 7.79 14.34
C LYS A 16 -8.35 8.14 14.42
N GLY A 17 -9.18 7.26 14.97
CA GLY A 17 -10.62 7.45 15.16
C GLY A 17 -11.45 7.18 13.91
N TYR A 18 -10.96 6.38 12.98
CA TYR A 18 -11.77 5.86 11.89
C TYR A 18 -12.50 4.58 12.33
N PHE A 19 -13.74 4.45 11.89
CA PHE A 19 -14.42 3.18 11.80
C PHE A 19 -13.97 2.49 10.50
N THR A 20 -13.53 1.24 10.59
CA THR A 20 -12.97 0.49 9.45
C THR A 20 -13.85 -0.68 9.05
N ILE A 21 -13.87 -1.00 7.76
CA ILE A 21 -14.49 -2.21 7.21
C ILE A 21 -13.45 -2.87 6.31
N ARG A 22 -13.12 -4.14 6.58
CA ARG A 22 -12.09 -4.89 5.88
C ARG A 22 -12.67 -6.00 4.99
N GLY A 23 -12.02 -6.29 3.86
CA GLY A 23 -12.31 -7.42 2.99
C GLY A 23 -13.69 -7.37 2.32
N LEU A 24 -14.09 -6.18 1.84
CA LEU A 24 -15.42 -5.98 1.28
C LEU A 24 -15.49 -6.51 -0.17
N LYS A 25 -16.20 -7.62 -0.36
CA LYS A 25 -16.25 -8.36 -1.64
C LYS A 25 -17.55 -8.15 -2.41
N MET A 26 -17.44 -8.07 -3.73
CA MET A 26 -18.58 -8.15 -4.67
C MET A 26 -18.19 -8.99 -5.89
N GLY A 27 -18.57 -10.26 -5.87
CA GLY A 27 -18.10 -11.22 -6.86
C GLY A 27 -16.61 -11.50 -6.68
N ILE A 28 -15.81 -11.24 -7.72
CA ILE A 28 -14.35 -11.43 -7.70
C ILE A 28 -13.58 -10.18 -7.23
N ASP A 29 -14.27 -9.03 -7.10
CA ASP A 29 -13.66 -7.77 -6.73
C ASP A 29 -13.71 -7.60 -5.22
N GLU A 30 -12.59 -7.15 -4.64
CA GLU A 30 -12.40 -6.94 -3.21
C GLU A 30 -11.84 -5.54 -2.98
N ILE A 31 -12.36 -4.85 -1.98
CA ILE A 31 -11.74 -3.66 -1.38
C ILE A 31 -11.06 -4.11 -0.09
N ASP A 32 -9.76 -3.84 0.04
CA ASP A 32 -8.99 -4.26 1.21
C ASP A 32 -9.55 -3.59 2.48
N LEU A 33 -9.59 -2.26 2.53
CA LEU A 33 -10.24 -1.52 3.62
C LEU A 33 -11.01 -0.29 3.16
N LEU A 34 -12.10 0.00 3.87
CA LEU A 34 -12.74 1.31 3.89
C LEU A 34 -12.61 1.90 5.30
N ALA A 35 -12.31 3.19 5.39
CA ALA A 35 -12.19 3.91 6.65
C ALA A 35 -13.10 5.14 6.63
N ILE A 36 -13.93 5.30 7.66
CA ILE A 36 -14.91 6.38 7.75
C ILE A 36 -14.77 7.07 9.10
N LYS A 37 -14.69 8.40 9.10
CA LYS A 37 -14.60 9.20 10.32
C LYS A 37 -15.52 10.40 10.24
N ASN A 38 -16.33 10.59 11.27
CA ASN A 38 -17.10 11.82 11.45
C ASN A 38 -16.14 12.92 11.95
N LYS A 39 -16.11 14.08 11.28
CA LYS A 39 -15.27 15.24 11.65
C LYS A 39 -16.03 16.26 12.52
N GLY A 40 -17.31 16.05 12.77
CA GLY A 40 -18.23 17.01 13.36
C GLY A 40 -18.98 17.81 12.29
N ASN A 41 -20.03 18.53 12.71
CA ASN A 41 -20.80 19.45 11.85
C ASN A 41 -21.40 18.83 10.56
N GLY A 42 -21.63 17.51 10.57
CA GLY A 42 -22.14 16.79 9.40
C GLY A 42 -21.08 16.42 8.36
N GLU A 43 -19.81 16.75 8.59
CA GLU A 43 -18.71 16.38 7.70
C GLU A 43 -18.20 14.96 7.97
N TRP A 44 -18.03 14.20 6.90
CA TRP A 44 -17.55 12.83 6.94
C TRP A 44 -16.31 12.68 6.08
N GLU A 45 -15.22 12.17 6.66
CA GLU A 45 -14.05 11.75 5.91
C GLU A 45 -14.14 10.27 5.60
N LYS A 46 -13.96 9.93 4.32
CA LYS A 46 -14.09 8.57 3.79
C LYS A 46 -12.85 8.24 2.96
N ILE A 47 -12.19 7.13 3.30
CA ILE A 47 -10.94 6.70 2.67
C ILE A 47 -11.11 5.26 2.19
N HIS A 48 -10.79 5.02 0.93
CA HIS A 48 -10.65 3.69 0.37
C HIS A 48 -9.17 3.36 0.31
N VAL A 49 -8.80 2.27 0.99
CA VAL A 49 -7.42 1.85 1.19
C VAL A 49 -7.17 0.54 0.48
N GLU A 50 -6.09 0.51 -0.29
CA GLU A 50 -5.51 -0.72 -0.85
C GLU A 50 -4.14 -0.95 -0.23
N VAL A 51 -3.84 -2.19 0.15
CA VAL A 51 -2.63 -2.56 0.89
C VAL A 51 -1.83 -3.58 0.10
N GLN A 52 -0.61 -3.23 -0.28
CA GLN A 52 0.31 -4.14 -0.96
C GLN A 52 1.71 -4.06 -0.35
N VAL A 53 1.99 -4.98 0.57
CA VAL A 53 3.28 -5.06 1.26
C VAL A 53 4.09 -6.25 0.78
N SER A 54 5.30 -5.95 0.30
CA SER A 54 6.33 -6.94 -0.02
C SER A 54 7.63 -6.55 0.66
N ILE A 55 8.32 -7.52 1.26
CA ILE A 55 9.68 -7.34 1.80
C ILE A 55 10.71 -7.39 0.66
N ARG A 56 10.50 -8.27 -0.33
CA ARG A 56 11.40 -8.51 -1.47
C ARG A 56 10.60 -8.50 -2.78
N PRO A 57 10.26 -7.31 -3.32
CA PRO A 57 9.41 -7.19 -4.50
C PRO A 57 10.14 -7.68 -5.76
N VAL A 58 9.59 -8.72 -6.39
CA VAL A 58 10.06 -9.22 -7.69
C VAL A 58 9.29 -8.63 -8.88
N ASN A 59 8.07 -8.16 -8.63
CA ASN A 59 7.14 -7.62 -9.62
C ASN A 59 6.94 -6.11 -9.42
N TYR A 60 6.51 -5.45 -10.48
CA TYR A 60 5.98 -4.09 -10.44
C TYR A 60 4.67 -4.08 -9.62
N ILE A 61 4.34 -2.93 -9.02
CA ILE A 61 3.02 -2.72 -8.38
C ILE A 61 1.94 -2.77 -9.46
N SER A 62 2.15 -2.01 -10.54
CA SER A 62 1.24 -1.96 -11.67
C SER A 62 1.59 -3.05 -12.68
N GLY A 63 0.97 -4.22 -12.56
CA GLY A 63 1.08 -5.26 -13.58
C GLY A 63 0.52 -4.80 -14.92
N LEU A 64 1.22 -5.09 -16.03
CA LEU A 64 0.68 -4.84 -17.37
C LEU A 64 -0.49 -5.78 -17.65
N THR A 65 -1.57 -5.24 -18.22
CA THR A 65 -2.66 -6.05 -18.77
C THR A 65 -2.17 -6.84 -19.99
N LYS A 66 -2.97 -7.80 -20.46
CA LYS A 66 -2.61 -8.59 -21.66
C LYS A 66 -2.54 -7.69 -22.89
N GLU A 67 -3.48 -6.76 -23.00
CA GLU A 67 -3.57 -5.78 -24.08
C GLU A 67 -2.33 -4.90 -24.11
N ARG A 68 -1.85 -4.41 -22.96
CA ARG A 68 -0.61 -3.62 -22.87
C ARG A 68 0.64 -4.44 -23.18
N GLN A 69 0.66 -5.72 -22.82
CA GLN A 69 1.79 -6.60 -23.17
C GLN A 69 1.90 -6.77 -24.69
N GLU A 70 0.77 -6.94 -25.36
CA GLU A 70 0.70 -7.02 -26.82
C GLU A 70 1.09 -5.68 -27.47
N GLU A 71 0.53 -4.57 -26.99
CA GLU A 71 0.83 -3.20 -27.46
C GLU A 71 2.35 -2.90 -27.40
N PHE A 72 2.98 -3.23 -26.27
CA PHE A 72 4.42 -3.00 -26.08
C PHE A 72 5.31 -4.11 -26.63
N SER A 73 4.74 -5.12 -27.31
CA SER A 73 5.46 -6.28 -27.82
C SER A 73 6.32 -7.00 -26.76
N ILE A 74 5.86 -7.00 -25.51
CA ILE A 74 6.55 -7.66 -24.38
C ILE A 74 6.10 -9.12 -24.32
N LYS A 75 7.00 -10.04 -24.70
CA LYS A 75 6.76 -11.49 -24.63
C LYS A 75 7.08 -12.04 -23.22
N GLY A 76 6.16 -12.80 -22.64
CA GLY A 76 6.35 -13.48 -21.34
C GLY A 76 5.94 -12.63 -20.13
N SER A 77 6.48 -12.94 -18.96
CA SER A 77 6.21 -12.18 -17.75
C SER A 77 6.79 -10.77 -17.89
N GLY A 78 5.96 -9.77 -18.17
CA GLY A 78 6.33 -8.34 -18.26
C GLY A 78 6.91 -7.73 -16.97
N ASN A 79 7.31 -8.58 -16.02
CA ASN A 79 7.97 -8.24 -14.77
C ASN A 79 9.50 -8.29 -14.89
N ALA A 80 10.10 -9.01 -15.85
CA ALA A 80 11.55 -9.10 -15.98
C ALA A 80 12.18 -7.90 -16.71
N THR A 81 11.47 -7.33 -17.69
CA THR A 81 11.97 -6.25 -18.54
C THR A 81 11.83 -4.89 -17.86
N LYS A 82 12.89 -4.06 -17.94
CA LYS A 82 12.83 -2.67 -17.49
C LYS A 82 11.88 -1.90 -18.41
N ARG A 83 10.83 -1.33 -17.83
CA ARG A 83 9.80 -0.56 -18.54
C ARG A 83 10.23 0.90 -18.72
N THR A 84 9.79 1.52 -19.81
CA THR A 84 9.93 2.96 -20.02
C THR A 84 8.99 3.73 -19.09
N ASN A 85 9.20 5.05 -18.93
CA ASN A 85 8.31 5.89 -18.13
C ASN A 85 6.87 5.87 -18.64
N GLU A 86 6.68 5.95 -19.96
CA GLU A 86 5.37 5.89 -20.61
C GLU A 86 4.65 4.56 -20.32
N GLN A 87 5.37 3.44 -20.46
CA GLN A 87 4.82 2.11 -20.14
C GLN A 87 4.44 1.99 -18.66
N LEU A 88 5.23 2.57 -17.76
CA LEU A 88 4.93 2.58 -16.33
C LEU A 88 3.70 3.42 -16.00
N GLU A 89 3.59 4.60 -16.59
CA GLU A 89 2.47 5.50 -16.37
C GLU A 89 1.16 4.89 -16.85
N LEU A 90 1.14 4.31 -18.05
CA LEU A 90 -0.03 3.61 -18.59
C LEU A 90 -0.40 2.38 -17.75
N ALA A 91 0.59 1.61 -17.29
CA ALA A 91 0.35 0.48 -16.39
C ALA A 91 -0.25 0.95 -15.04
N VAL A 92 0.25 2.07 -14.49
CA VAL A 92 -0.28 2.66 -13.25
C VAL A 92 -1.72 3.12 -13.45
N GLN A 93 -2.06 3.74 -14.58
CA GLN A 93 -3.43 4.12 -14.90
C GLN A 93 -4.38 2.92 -14.89
N ASP A 94 -4.00 1.84 -15.59
CA ASP A 94 -4.79 0.60 -15.63
C ASP A 94 -4.94 -0.01 -14.24
N TRP A 95 -3.87 0.02 -13.44
CA TRP A 95 -3.88 -0.47 -12.06
C TRP A 95 -4.79 0.37 -11.16
N ILE A 96 -4.75 1.70 -11.24
CA ILE A 96 -5.65 2.60 -10.48
C ILE A 96 -7.10 2.37 -10.90
N GLN A 97 -7.35 2.23 -12.20
CA GLN A 97 -8.67 1.95 -12.73
C GLN A 97 -9.23 0.65 -12.12
N LYS A 98 -8.41 -0.40 -12.06
CA LYS A 98 -8.79 -1.67 -11.44
C LYS A 98 -8.97 -1.58 -9.92
N LYS A 99 -8.02 -0.96 -9.22
CA LYS A 99 -7.92 -0.99 -7.76
C LYS A 99 -8.81 0.04 -7.06
N PHE A 100 -9.08 1.20 -7.68
CA PHE A 100 -9.83 2.28 -7.03
C PHE A 100 -11.09 2.69 -7.80
N LEU A 101 -11.01 2.79 -9.13
CA LEU A 101 -12.02 3.46 -9.95
C LEU A 101 -12.95 2.52 -10.72
N SER A 102 -12.87 1.21 -10.50
CA SER A 102 -13.76 0.26 -11.17
C SER A 102 -15.21 0.54 -10.76
N GLU A 103 -16.14 0.37 -11.71
CA GLU A 103 -17.56 0.67 -11.48
C GLU A 103 -18.14 -0.12 -10.30
N LYS A 104 -17.71 -1.37 -10.13
CA LYS A 104 -18.11 -2.18 -8.97
C LYS A 104 -17.62 -1.59 -7.65
N LYS A 105 -16.38 -1.11 -7.57
CA LYS A 105 -15.84 -0.47 -6.35
C LYS A 105 -16.54 0.85 -6.06
N LYS A 106 -16.88 1.64 -7.09
CA LYS A 106 -17.73 2.83 -6.93
C LYS A 106 -19.10 2.45 -6.36
N GLN A 107 -19.76 1.43 -6.92
CA GLN A 107 -21.06 0.96 -6.44
C GLN A 107 -21.02 0.47 -4.98
N ILE A 108 -19.99 -0.28 -4.58
CA ILE A 108 -19.80 -0.70 -3.19
C ILE A 108 -19.76 0.51 -2.26
N ARG A 109 -18.91 1.49 -2.58
CA ARG A 109 -18.74 2.71 -1.78
C ARG A 109 -20.03 3.54 -1.74
N HIS A 110 -20.70 3.71 -2.87
CA HIS A 110 -21.96 4.43 -2.96
C HIS A 110 -23.06 3.75 -2.13
N ARG A 111 -23.17 2.42 -2.15
CA ARG A 111 -24.15 1.70 -1.32
C ARG A 111 -23.92 1.86 0.18
N LEU A 112 -22.66 2.04 0.59
CA LEU A 112 -22.30 2.15 2.00
C LEU A 112 -22.57 3.55 2.57
N THR A 113 -22.27 4.61 1.81
CA THR A 113 -22.30 6.00 2.33
C THR A 113 -23.21 6.94 1.55
N GLY A 114 -23.84 6.48 0.46
CA GLY A 114 -24.68 7.31 -0.42
C GLY A 114 -23.92 8.40 -1.18
N SER A 115 -22.58 8.34 -1.20
CA SER A 115 -21.74 9.42 -1.71
C SER A 115 -20.44 8.92 -2.35
N GLU A 116 -19.90 9.71 -3.27
CA GLU A 116 -18.73 9.39 -4.11
C GLU A 116 -17.44 10.13 -3.70
N ASP A 117 -17.51 11.00 -2.71
CA ASP A 117 -16.42 11.75 -2.08
C ASP A 117 -15.50 10.84 -1.23
N TRP A 118 -14.70 10.04 -1.93
CA TRP A 118 -13.71 9.14 -1.32
C TRP A 118 -12.30 9.61 -1.63
N LYS A 119 -11.47 9.66 -0.60
CA LYS A 119 -10.02 9.74 -0.76
C LYS A 119 -9.46 8.34 -1.04
N PHE A 120 -8.37 8.28 -1.78
CA PHE A 120 -7.68 7.02 -2.08
C PHE A 120 -6.33 7.00 -1.38
N LEU A 121 -6.06 5.90 -0.68
CA LEU A 121 -4.81 5.64 -0.01
C LEU A 121 -4.25 4.30 -0.46
N PHE A 122 -2.99 4.29 -0.86
CA PHE A 122 -2.24 3.09 -1.14
C PHE A 122 -1.15 2.89 -0.09
N VAL A 123 -1.25 1.81 0.68
CA VAL A 123 -0.22 1.42 1.64
C VAL A 123 0.72 0.42 1.00
N TYR A 124 2.02 0.69 1.02
CA TYR A 124 3.00 -0.12 0.31
C TYR A 124 4.19 -0.52 1.18
N GLY A 125 4.82 -1.64 0.82
CA GLY A 125 6.07 -2.12 1.43
C GLY A 125 7.32 -1.64 0.66
N ASN A 126 8.27 -2.54 0.42
CA ASN A 126 9.31 -2.28 -0.56
C ASN A 126 8.72 -2.40 -1.98
N VAL A 127 9.22 -1.58 -2.91
CA VAL A 127 8.78 -1.57 -4.31
C VAL A 127 9.93 -1.87 -5.25
N LYS A 128 9.63 -2.51 -6.38
CA LYS A 128 10.64 -2.81 -7.41
C LYS A 128 11.14 -1.55 -8.11
N ASN A 129 10.21 -0.66 -8.48
CA ASN A 129 10.56 0.63 -9.10
C ASN A 129 9.85 1.79 -8.36
N PRO A 130 10.60 2.64 -7.63
CA PRO A 130 10.04 3.80 -6.94
C PRO A 130 9.28 4.79 -7.84
N GLN A 131 9.58 4.86 -9.14
CA GLN A 131 8.86 5.76 -10.06
C GLN A 131 7.36 5.46 -10.17
N GLU A 132 6.95 4.21 -9.95
CA GLU A 132 5.53 3.83 -9.91
C GLU A 132 4.78 4.64 -8.85
N LEU A 133 5.40 4.89 -7.71
CA LEU A 133 4.80 5.65 -6.62
C LEU A 133 4.59 7.13 -7.00
N THR A 134 5.49 7.70 -7.80
CA THR A 134 5.33 9.07 -8.31
C THR A 134 4.13 9.17 -9.23
N PHE A 135 3.95 8.20 -10.14
CA PHE A 135 2.78 8.16 -11.02
C PHE A 135 1.50 7.83 -10.24
N ILE A 136 1.54 6.99 -9.21
CA ILE A 136 0.36 6.73 -8.38
C ILE A 136 -0.09 8.03 -7.68
N LYS A 137 0.85 8.78 -7.09
CA LYS A 137 0.56 10.07 -6.44
C LYS A 137 -0.02 11.11 -7.40
N SER A 138 0.41 11.15 -8.66
CA SER A 138 -0.10 12.13 -9.64
C SER A 138 -1.57 11.89 -10.00
N HIS A 139 -2.13 10.72 -9.68
CA HIS A 139 -3.53 10.36 -9.94
C HIS A 139 -4.42 10.51 -8.68
N ASN A 140 -4.07 11.41 -7.76
CA ASN A 140 -4.81 11.70 -6.53
C ASN A 140 -4.96 10.48 -5.60
N VAL A 141 -4.00 9.54 -5.64
CA VAL A 141 -3.89 8.45 -4.68
C VAL A 141 -2.75 8.79 -3.71
N GLU A 142 -3.10 9.05 -2.45
CA GLU A 142 -2.10 9.20 -1.40
C GLU A 142 -1.35 7.87 -1.23
N THR A 143 -0.05 7.93 -0.91
CA THR A 143 0.73 6.72 -0.67
C THR A 143 1.45 6.82 0.65
N ILE A 144 1.44 5.76 1.45
CA ILE A 144 2.17 5.68 2.70
C ILE A 144 2.96 4.38 2.77
N ASN A 145 4.23 4.46 3.19
CA ASN A 145 5.01 3.25 3.42
C ASN A 145 4.57 2.60 4.73
N ILE A 146 4.38 1.28 4.74
CA ILE A 146 4.00 0.52 5.95
C ILE A 146 4.99 0.74 7.11
N GLN A 147 6.27 1.00 6.83
CA GLN A 147 7.27 1.31 7.84
C GLN A 147 6.95 2.61 8.59
N GLU A 148 6.36 3.61 7.93
CA GLU A 148 5.95 4.87 8.58
C GLU A 148 4.78 4.61 9.54
N ILE A 149 3.86 3.74 9.15
CA ILE A 149 2.75 3.29 10.00
C ILE A 149 3.29 2.58 11.25
N LEU A 150 4.20 1.62 11.06
CA LEU A 150 4.80 0.86 12.17
C LEU A 150 5.54 1.78 13.15
N LYS A 151 6.32 2.73 12.65
CA LYS A 151 7.01 3.73 13.48
C LYS A 151 6.03 4.58 14.29
N SER A 152 4.84 4.84 13.76
CA SER A 152 3.81 5.62 14.45
C SER A 152 3.17 4.91 15.66
N PHE A 153 3.28 3.58 15.76
CA PHE A 153 2.84 2.84 16.94
C PHE A 153 3.79 2.96 18.16
N GLY A 154 5.01 3.44 17.95
CA GLY A 154 6.00 3.65 19.00
C GLY A 154 6.89 2.42 19.28
N SER A 155 8.13 2.69 19.68
CA SER A 155 9.18 1.71 20.00
C SER A 155 9.00 1.11 21.40
N ASN A 156 7.83 0.53 21.68
CA ASN A 156 7.70 -0.29 22.88
C ASN A 156 8.37 -1.64 22.59
N LYS A 157 9.49 -1.92 23.29
CA LYS A 157 10.04 -3.28 23.37
C LYS A 157 8.93 -4.19 23.90
N PHE A 158 8.48 -5.12 23.06
CA PHE A 158 7.52 -6.14 23.49
C PHE A 158 8.32 -7.31 24.05
N ASP A 159 8.25 -7.54 25.37
CA ASP A 159 8.95 -8.63 26.07
C ASP A 159 8.23 -9.99 25.97
N TYR A 160 7.40 -10.20 24.95
CA TYR A 160 6.60 -11.41 24.81
C TYR A 160 6.32 -11.75 23.34
N THR A 161 6.39 -13.05 23.03
CA THR A 161 6.15 -13.60 21.69
C THR A 161 4.85 -14.40 21.72
N THR A 162 3.91 -14.07 20.82
CA THR A 162 2.70 -14.86 20.56
C THR A 162 2.76 -15.43 19.13
N GLY A 163 1.95 -16.43 18.78
CA GLY A 163 2.04 -17.10 17.47
C GLY A 163 1.83 -16.19 16.25
N SER A 164 1.11 -15.07 16.40
CA SER A 164 0.96 -14.02 15.36
C SER A 164 2.08 -12.98 15.38
N ALA A 165 3.00 -13.06 16.35
CA ALA A 165 4.08 -12.11 16.51
C ALA A 165 5.19 -12.31 15.47
N THR A 166 5.39 -13.51 14.90
CA THR A 166 6.47 -13.74 13.92
C THR A 166 6.31 -12.87 12.67
N ASP A 167 5.11 -12.84 12.09
CA ASP A 167 4.82 -12.01 10.91
C ASP A 167 4.84 -10.50 11.26
N LEU A 168 4.44 -10.14 12.50
CA LEU A 168 4.58 -8.77 13.03
C LEU A 168 6.05 -8.39 13.22
N ILE A 169 6.88 -9.32 13.68
CA ILE A 169 8.32 -9.16 13.85
C ILE A 169 8.97 -8.96 12.47
N GLU A 170 8.60 -9.73 11.44
CA GLU A 170 9.08 -9.49 10.06
C GLU A 170 8.68 -8.09 9.55
N LEU A 171 7.45 -7.64 9.83
CA LEU A 171 7.04 -6.27 9.52
C LEU A 171 7.83 -5.23 10.32
N MET A 172 8.11 -5.48 11.60
CA MET A 172 8.92 -4.59 12.44
C MET A 172 10.40 -4.57 11.98
N GLU A 173 10.95 -5.68 11.50
CA GLU A 173 12.30 -5.76 10.91
C GLU A 173 12.45 -4.87 9.67
N LEU A 174 11.37 -4.64 8.91
CA LEU A 174 11.36 -3.62 7.84
C LEU A 174 11.67 -2.23 8.41
N SER A 175 11.20 -1.91 9.61
CA SER A 175 11.41 -0.60 10.22
C SER A 175 12.81 -0.42 10.82
N VAL A 176 13.46 -1.51 11.26
CA VAL A 176 14.79 -1.53 11.91
C VAL A 176 15.92 -1.47 10.87
N ASN A 177 15.84 -2.27 9.80
CA ASN A 177 16.90 -2.34 8.77
C ASN A 177 17.12 -1.04 7.96
N SER A 178 16.16 -0.09 8.03
CA SER A 178 16.29 1.22 7.37
C SER A 178 17.16 2.22 8.15
N ASN A 179 17.48 1.96 9.42
CA ASN A 179 18.22 2.90 10.29
C ASN A 179 19.73 2.63 10.39
N ASP A 180 20.23 1.48 9.92
CA ASP A 180 21.65 1.08 10.10
C ASP A 180 22.61 1.49 8.96
N LEU A 181 22.20 2.39 8.06
CA LEU A 181 23.08 2.92 7.00
C LEU A 181 23.81 4.23 7.35
N LYS A 182 23.81 4.64 8.62
CA LYS A 182 24.70 5.72 9.09
C LYS A 182 25.33 5.34 10.42
N VAL A 183 26.56 4.83 10.35
CA VAL A 183 27.78 5.22 11.10
C VAL A 183 28.74 4.03 11.11
N ILE A 184 29.58 3.94 10.08
CA ILE A 184 30.93 3.40 10.23
C ILE A 184 31.87 4.47 9.67
N SER A 185 32.02 5.55 10.42
CA SER A 185 33.21 6.39 10.28
C SER A 185 34.40 5.56 10.76
N LYS A 186 35.23 5.11 9.82
CA LYS A 186 36.54 4.52 10.12
C LYS A 186 37.37 5.58 10.86
N SER A 187 37.68 5.33 12.13
CA SER A 187 38.83 5.95 12.78
C SER A 187 40.11 5.20 12.36
N PRO A 188 41.22 5.89 12.09
CA PRO A 188 42.47 5.26 11.68
C PRO A 188 43.18 4.67 12.90
N THR A 189 43.68 3.44 12.75
CA THR A 189 44.59 2.77 13.69
C THR A 189 45.90 3.56 13.81
N PRO A 190 46.43 3.81 15.02
CA PRO A 190 47.77 4.35 15.17
C PRO A 190 48.81 3.25 14.92
N VAL A 191 49.89 3.63 14.22
CA VAL A 191 51.15 2.89 14.09
C VAL A 191 52.05 3.23 15.27
#